data_AF-A0AAE0FN21-F1
#
_entry.id   AF-A0AAE0FN21-F1
#
_cell.length_a   1.000
_cell.length_b   1.000
_cell.length_c   1.000
_cell.angle_alpha   90.00
_cell.angle_beta   90.00
_cell.angle_gamma   90.00
#
_symmetry.space_group_name_H-M   'P 1'
#
loop_
_entity.id
_entity.type
_entity.pdbx_description
1 polymer ?
#
loop_
_entity_poly.entity_id
_entity_poly.type
_entity_poly.pdbx_seq_one_letter_code
_entity_poly.pdbx_strand_id
1 'polypeptide(L)'
;MVITGSSDALGGWSPESAMAMQWNDGDIWTCEVPLVAGEKVSFKFLIKEAGGNVQWESIPDRQVDIPNSERATIVGRFNNDETRCTDGDANDNEGGQLLGGAISRPDVELSSKVQWHGKDVTFMRSNEHTSDRTGTWDTTGLTGTALRLVEADRNAGSWWQKMQVVEEHLGWGKKPDLEALACCSIYLQWIASGQIPCVESGGHRRPNAIAELSRLIFRNLERIGGDSYVKSHIGELELSIIRRIHPRLPSFKAEFTASVPLTRIRDIAHRNDIPMDLKNEIKHTLQNKLHRNAGPEDLIATQAMLARVTANPGEYSGDFVHEFRLFASELDDFFNASSLVDRLNEVKAALDDTQPIEEFMQALQHVGSITYRLSSTCGLMLCETSASSVEESRSGIIQLIVFSKTPFSAASLSQDSGILARCH
;
A
#
# COMPACT_ATOMS: atom_id res chain seq x y z
N MET A 1 -22.52 5.91 -3.35
CA MET A 1 -22.90 4.76 -4.18
C MET A 1 -24.15 4.15 -3.59
N VAL A 2 -24.90 3.39 -4.39
CA VAL A 2 -26.06 2.62 -3.93
C VAL A 2 -25.91 1.17 -4.40
N ILE A 3 -26.57 0.24 -3.72
CA ILE A 3 -26.67 -1.16 -4.12
C ILE A 3 -28.13 -1.54 -4.37
N THR A 4 -28.39 -2.30 -5.42
CA THR A 4 -29.68 -2.96 -5.61
C THR A 4 -29.52 -4.41 -6.08
N GLY A 5 -30.55 -5.24 -5.88
CA GLY A 5 -30.47 -6.66 -6.20
C GLY A 5 -31.81 -7.38 -6.12
N SER A 6 -31.73 -8.71 -6.21
CA SER A 6 -32.88 -9.61 -6.32
C SER A 6 -33.70 -9.79 -5.05
N SER A 7 -33.17 -9.37 -3.90
CA SER A 7 -33.88 -9.41 -2.62
C SER A 7 -34.66 -8.10 -2.39
N ASP A 8 -35.81 -8.19 -1.73
CA ASP A 8 -36.58 -7.02 -1.29
C ASP A 8 -35.75 -6.08 -0.40
N ALA A 9 -34.85 -6.64 0.41
CA ALA A 9 -33.93 -5.86 1.25
C ALA A 9 -32.90 -5.05 0.45
N LEU A 10 -32.67 -5.43 -0.81
CA LEU A 10 -31.83 -4.72 -1.76
C LEU A 10 -32.66 -3.89 -2.76
N GLY A 11 -33.95 -3.71 -2.52
CA GLY A 11 -34.79 -2.85 -3.35
C GLY A 11 -35.23 -3.44 -4.69
N GLY A 12 -35.11 -4.76 -4.91
CA GLY A 12 -35.73 -5.47 -6.03
C GLY A 12 -35.35 -4.95 -7.42
N TRP A 13 -34.06 -4.64 -7.64
CA TRP A 13 -33.51 -4.04 -8.87
C TRP A 13 -34.00 -2.62 -9.22
N SER A 14 -34.64 -1.90 -8.29
CA SER A 14 -35.07 -0.52 -8.48
C SER A 14 -34.01 0.48 -7.96
N PRO A 15 -33.46 1.38 -8.80
CA PRO A 15 -32.56 2.45 -8.35
C PRO A 15 -33.17 3.43 -7.33
N GLU A 16 -34.50 3.55 -7.29
CA GLU A 16 -35.18 4.42 -6.33
C GLU A 16 -35.35 3.75 -4.96
N SER A 17 -35.40 2.42 -4.94
CA SER A 17 -35.44 1.61 -3.72
C SER A 17 -34.06 1.07 -3.34
N ALA A 18 -33.01 1.47 -4.06
CA ALA A 18 -31.65 1.01 -3.85
C ALA A 18 -31.11 1.50 -2.50
N MET A 19 -30.36 0.65 -1.82
CA MET A 19 -29.80 0.99 -0.52
C MET A 19 -28.60 1.90 -0.68
N ALA A 20 -28.61 3.03 0.04
CA ALA A 20 -27.49 3.96 0.06
C ALA A 20 -26.31 3.39 0.84
N MET A 21 -25.11 3.58 0.29
CA MET A 21 -23.85 3.17 0.90
C MET A 21 -23.12 4.38 1.49
N GLN A 22 -22.53 4.18 2.67
CA GLN A 22 -21.68 5.15 3.34
C GLN A 22 -20.29 5.14 2.72
N TRP A 23 -19.76 6.31 2.37
CA TRP A 23 -18.36 6.46 1.95
C TRP A 23 -17.45 6.53 3.16
N ASN A 24 -16.30 5.88 3.07
CA ASN A 24 -15.22 5.92 4.04
C ASN A 24 -13.90 6.21 3.31
N ASP A 25 -12.88 6.61 4.07
CA ASP A 25 -11.53 6.89 3.55
C ASP A 25 -10.98 5.73 2.72
N GLY A 26 -10.24 6.06 1.65
CA GLY A 26 -9.73 5.06 0.69
C GLY A 26 -10.75 4.60 -0.35
N ASP A 27 -11.79 5.41 -0.59
CA ASP A 27 -12.92 5.09 -1.46
C ASP A 27 -13.64 3.78 -1.11
N ILE A 28 -13.72 3.48 0.18
CA ILE A 28 -14.39 2.29 0.68
C ILE A 28 -15.86 2.60 0.94
N TRP A 29 -16.76 1.92 0.23
CA TRP A 29 -18.21 2.09 0.42
C TRP A 29 -18.79 0.94 1.24
N THR A 30 -19.53 1.25 2.31
CA THR A 30 -20.13 0.25 3.21
C THR A 30 -21.63 0.41 3.36
N CYS A 31 -22.35 -0.71 3.51
CA CYS A 31 -23.75 -0.72 3.95
C CYS A 31 -24.11 -2.02 4.66
N GLU A 32 -25.15 -1.96 5.48
CA GLU A 32 -25.70 -3.10 6.21
C GLU A 32 -27.05 -3.54 5.64
N VAL A 33 -27.14 -4.77 5.12
CA VAL A 33 -28.36 -5.29 4.48
C VAL A 33 -28.89 -6.52 5.22
N PRO A 34 -30.20 -6.60 5.54
CA PRO A 34 -30.81 -7.82 6.04
C PRO A 34 -31.06 -8.85 4.91
N LEU A 35 -30.26 -9.91 4.79
CA LEU A 35 -30.47 -10.98 3.78
C LEU A 35 -30.80 -12.33 4.45
N VAL A 36 -31.44 -13.24 3.72
CA VAL A 36 -31.81 -14.56 4.25
C VAL A 36 -30.60 -15.51 4.15
N ALA A 37 -30.23 -16.13 5.26
CA ALA A 37 -29.16 -17.12 5.31
C ALA A 37 -29.51 -18.36 4.44
N GLY A 38 -28.51 -18.87 3.70
CA GLY A 38 -28.69 -20.01 2.81
C GLY A 38 -29.33 -19.69 1.46
N GLU A 39 -29.77 -18.45 1.22
CA GLU A 39 -30.29 -18.03 -0.08
C GLU A 39 -29.18 -17.58 -1.03
N LYS A 40 -29.47 -17.74 -2.33
CA LYS A 40 -28.65 -17.17 -3.38
C LYS A 40 -29.18 -15.80 -3.77
N VAL A 41 -28.35 -14.77 -3.68
CA VAL A 41 -28.71 -13.38 -3.94
C VAL A 41 -27.92 -12.84 -5.12
N SER A 42 -28.60 -12.13 -6.02
CA SER A 42 -27.98 -11.40 -7.12
C SER A 42 -28.02 -9.90 -6.85
N PHE A 43 -26.96 -9.15 -7.15
CA PHE A 43 -26.92 -7.71 -6.91
C PHE A 43 -25.96 -6.95 -7.85
N LYS A 44 -26.10 -5.61 -7.88
CA LYS A 44 -25.19 -4.68 -8.54
C LYS A 44 -25.03 -3.39 -7.74
N PHE A 45 -23.88 -2.76 -7.92
CA PHE A 45 -23.64 -1.40 -7.46
C PHE A 45 -24.03 -0.38 -8.52
N LEU A 46 -24.38 0.82 -8.06
CA LEU A 46 -24.74 1.96 -8.89
C LEU A 46 -24.17 3.25 -8.32
N ILE A 47 -23.90 4.21 -9.20
CA ILE A 47 -23.57 5.58 -8.85
C ILE A 47 -24.82 6.42 -9.16
N LYS A 48 -25.44 6.99 -8.12
CA LYS A 48 -26.53 7.95 -8.26
C LYS A 48 -25.96 9.37 -8.14
N GLU A 49 -26.05 10.13 -9.22
CA GLU A 49 -25.60 11.52 -9.29
C GLU A 49 -26.67 12.46 -8.72
N ALA A 50 -26.26 13.65 -8.25
CA ALA A 50 -27.18 14.64 -7.70
C ALA A 50 -28.25 15.11 -8.70
N GLY A 51 -27.98 14.99 -10.01
CA GLY A 51 -28.93 15.28 -11.09
C GLY A 51 -29.96 14.17 -11.38
N GLY A 52 -29.98 13.09 -10.59
CA GLY A 52 -30.90 11.96 -10.76
C GLY A 52 -30.45 10.93 -11.81
N ASN A 53 -29.31 11.15 -12.46
CA ASN A 53 -28.70 10.17 -13.34
C ASN A 53 -28.16 8.97 -12.53
N VAL A 54 -28.33 7.77 -13.07
CA VAL A 54 -27.93 6.51 -12.42
C VAL A 54 -27.02 5.74 -13.37
N GLN A 55 -25.76 5.56 -12.97
CA GLN A 55 -24.82 4.72 -13.67
C GLN A 55 -24.75 3.34 -13.00
N TRP A 56 -25.10 2.31 -13.75
CA TRP A 56 -24.95 0.91 -13.33
C TRP A 56 -23.52 0.41 -13.53
N GLU A 57 -23.14 -0.60 -12.75
CA GLU A 57 -21.97 -1.41 -13.06
C GLU A 57 -22.05 -2.01 -14.48
N SER A 58 -20.91 -2.04 -15.18
CA SER A 58 -20.75 -2.55 -16.54
C SER A 58 -20.36 -4.03 -16.59
N ILE A 59 -20.62 -4.78 -15.53
CA ILE A 59 -20.38 -6.23 -15.42
C ILE A 59 -21.71 -7.01 -15.36
N PRO A 60 -21.71 -8.34 -15.51
CA PRO A 60 -22.87 -9.17 -15.21
C PRO A 60 -23.37 -9.00 -13.76
N ASP A 61 -24.57 -9.48 -13.46
CA ASP A 61 -25.11 -9.44 -12.10
C ASP A 61 -24.25 -10.32 -11.19
N ARG A 62 -23.75 -9.74 -10.09
CA ARG A 62 -22.99 -10.50 -9.10
C ARG A 62 -23.91 -11.50 -8.45
N GLN A 63 -23.45 -12.73 -8.24
CA GLN A 63 -24.20 -13.76 -7.53
C GLN A 63 -23.41 -14.24 -6.32
N VAL A 64 -24.08 -14.34 -5.18
CA VAL A 64 -23.49 -14.80 -3.93
C VAL A 64 -24.43 -15.77 -3.23
N ASP A 65 -23.88 -16.88 -2.74
CA ASP A 65 -24.57 -17.78 -1.84
C ASP A 65 -24.35 -17.28 -0.41
N ILE A 66 -25.42 -16.88 0.27
CA ILE A 66 -25.33 -16.37 1.64
C ILE A 66 -25.07 -17.55 2.59
N PRO A 67 -23.96 -17.54 3.37
CA PRO A 67 -23.68 -18.59 4.33
C PRO A 67 -24.83 -18.81 5.33
N ASN A 68 -24.94 -20.03 5.86
CA ASN A 68 -25.89 -20.39 6.92
C ASN A 68 -25.39 -19.91 8.29
N SER A 69 -25.14 -18.61 8.42
CA SER A 69 -24.55 -17.99 9.61
C SER A 69 -25.36 -16.77 10.03
N GLU A 70 -25.15 -16.32 11.27
CA GLU A 70 -25.81 -15.11 11.76
C GLU A 70 -25.32 -13.86 11.01
N ARG A 71 -24.06 -13.89 10.55
CA ARG A 71 -23.42 -12.80 9.81
C ARG A 71 -22.56 -13.32 8.67
N ALA A 72 -22.58 -12.57 7.57
CA ALA A 72 -21.69 -12.78 6.44
C ALA A 72 -21.15 -11.43 5.95
N THR A 73 -19.91 -11.43 5.46
CA THR A 73 -19.31 -10.24 4.82
C THR A 73 -19.19 -10.50 3.34
N ILE A 74 -19.63 -9.54 2.51
CA ILE A 74 -19.50 -9.61 1.05
C ILE A 74 -18.60 -8.45 0.60
N VAL A 75 -17.52 -8.76 -0.11
CA VAL A 75 -16.58 -7.75 -0.62
C VAL A 75 -16.55 -7.81 -2.14
N GLY A 76 -16.63 -6.66 -2.79
CA GLY A 76 -16.51 -6.51 -4.25
C GLY A 76 -15.89 -5.18 -4.64
N ARG A 77 -15.49 -5.04 -5.89
CA ARG A 77 -14.94 -3.77 -6.42
C ARG A 77 -15.77 -3.31 -7.61
N PHE A 78 -16.12 -2.03 -7.66
CA PHE A 78 -16.95 -1.49 -8.73
C PHE A 78 -16.37 -1.81 -10.12
N ASN A 79 -17.19 -2.36 -11.02
CA ASN A 79 -16.78 -2.82 -12.37
C ASN A 79 -15.71 -3.93 -12.40
N ASN A 80 -15.53 -4.69 -11.32
CA ASN A 80 -14.71 -5.90 -11.28
C ASN A 80 -15.54 -7.08 -10.78
N ASP A 81 -15.63 -8.15 -11.56
CA ASP A 81 -16.49 -9.31 -11.29
C ASP A 81 -16.09 -10.12 -10.04
N GLU A 82 -14.90 -9.89 -9.47
CA GLU A 82 -14.48 -10.52 -8.22
C GLU A 82 -15.41 -10.12 -7.05
N THR A 83 -16.05 -11.12 -6.46
CA THR A 83 -16.89 -11.00 -5.27
C THR A 83 -16.51 -12.10 -4.28
N ARG A 84 -16.27 -11.74 -3.02
CA ARG A 84 -15.94 -12.71 -1.96
C ARG A 84 -16.98 -12.65 -0.85
N CYS A 85 -17.42 -13.80 -0.37
CA CYS A 85 -18.31 -13.91 0.79
C CYS A 85 -17.65 -14.77 1.89
N THR A 86 -17.70 -14.32 3.14
CA THR A 86 -17.12 -15.02 4.29
C THR A 86 -18.13 -15.15 5.42
N ASP A 87 -18.19 -16.33 6.03
CA ASP A 87 -18.97 -16.66 7.23
C ASP A 87 -18.33 -16.04 8.49
N GLY A 88 -19.15 -15.61 9.45
CA GLY A 88 -18.76 -14.97 10.71
C GLY A 88 -18.68 -15.88 11.96
N ASP A 89 -19.06 -17.16 11.90
CA ASP A 89 -19.32 -18.00 13.10
C ASP A 89 -18.31 -19.15 13.38
N ALA A 90 -17.12 -19.19 12.75
CA ALA A 90 -16.13 -20.22 13.06
C ALA A 90 -15.40 -19.97 14.40
N ASN A 91 -15.79 -20.71 15.45
CA ASN A 91 -15.23 -20.64 16.80
C ASN A 91 -14.11 -21.68 16.99
N ASP A 92 -12.96 -21.23 17.49
CA ASP A 92 -11.76 -22.02 17.80
C ASP A 92 -11.95 -22.93 19.03
N ASN A 93 -11.92 -24.26 18.86
CA ASN A 93 -11.32 -25.25 19.81
C ASN A 93 -11.61 -26.72 19.41
N GLU A 94 -10.59 -27.45 18.96
CA GLU A 94 -10.06 -28.70 19.56
C GLU A 94 -9.01 -29.33 18.61
N GLY A 95 -7.86 -29.74 19.17
CA GLY A 95 -6.66 -30.08 18.43
C GLY A 95 -6.53 -31.54 17.98
N GLY A 96 -5.66 -31.76 16.98
CA GLY A 96 -5.13 -33.08 16.66
C GLY A 96 -4.79 -33.31 15.19
N GLN A 97 -3.55 -32.97 14.82
CA GLN A 97 -2.71 -33.62 13.80
C GLN A 97 -3.15 -33.61 12.31
N LEU A 98 -2.18 -33.21 11.45
CA LEU A 98 -2.03 -33.50 10.01
C LEU A 98 -2.73 -32.55 9.01
N LEU A 99 -2.03 -31.47 8.65
CA LEU A 99 -1.39 -31.25 7.34
C LEU A 99 -1.07 -29.76 7.21
N GLY A 100 0.23 -29.44 7.25
CA GLY A 100 0.73 -28.08 7.20
C GLY A 100 0.52 -27.44 5.83
N GLY A 101 -0.51 -26.60 5.73
CA GLY A 101 -0.65 -25.59 4.70
C GLY A 101 -0.58 -24.23 5.37
N ALA A 102 0.55 -23.53 5.26
CA ALA A 102 0.70 -22.16 5.71
C ALA A 102 -0.21 -21.26 4.87
N ILE A 103 -1.40 -20.93 5.40
CA ILE A 103 -2.21 -19.83 4.87
C ILE A 103 -1.59 -18.55 5.43
N SER A 104 -0.80 -17.88 4.60
CA SER A 104 -0.28 -16.53 4.88
C SER A 104 -1.45 -15.61 5.23
N ARG A 105 -1.40 -15.03 6.43
CA ARG A 105 -2.26 -13.91 6.83
C ARG A 105 -2.14 -12.81 5.77
N PRO A 106 -3.24 -12.15 5.35
CA PRO A 106 -3.12 -10.86 4.70
C PRO A 106 -2.67 -9.89 5.79
N ASP A 107 -1.38 -9.55 5.78
CA ASP A 107 -0.93 -8.33 6.45
C ASP A 107 -1.82 -7.21 5.93
N VAL A 108 -2.53 -6.54 6.84
CA VAL A 108 -3.15 -5.26 6.55
C VAL A 108 -1.99 -4.28 6.37
N GLU A 109 -1.35 -4.31 5.21
CA GLU A 109 -0.46 -3.25 4.76
C GLU A 109 -1.33 -2.01 4.59
N LEU A 110 -1.38 -1.16 5.62
CA LEU A 110 -1.70 0.26 5.43
C LEU A 110 -0.61 0.83 4.50
N SER A 111 -0.83 0.69 3.20
CA SER A 111 0.16 1.00 2.17
C SER A 111 0.31 2.52 2.05
N SER A 112 1.30 3.06 2.77
CA SER A 112 1.98 4.30 2.38
C SER A 112 2.87 4.13 1.14
N LYS A 113 2.79 3.00 0.43
CA LYS A 113 3.64 2.71 -0.72
C LYS A 113 3.20 3.55 -1.91
N VAL A 114 4.17 4.17 -2.57
CA VAL A 114 3.94 4.92 -3.81
C VAL A 114 3.41 3.94 -4.87
N GLN A 115 2.25 4.25 -5.45
CA GLN A 115 1.71 3.45 -6.55
C GLN A 115 2.67 3.48 -7.74
N TRP A 116 3.09 2.30 -8.21
CA TRP A 116 3.97 2.16 -9.36
C TRP A 116 3.23 2.42 -10.67
N HIS A 117 3.81 3.27 -11.52
CA HIS A 117 3.34 3.66 -12.84
C HIS A 117 4.41 3.45 -13.92
N GLY A 118 5.55 2.87 -13.56
CA GLY A 118 6.62 2.52 -14.49
C GLY A 118 6.31 1.27 -15.31
N LYS A 119 7.30 0.79 -16.06
CA LYS A 119 7.16 -0.42 -16.88
C LYS A 119 6.95 -1.66 -16.01
N ASP A 120 6.28 -2.66 -16.58
CA ASP A 120 6.15 -3.98 -15.98
C ASP A 120 7.51 -4.68 -15.83
N VAL A 121 7.63 -5.48 -14.78
CA VAL A 121 8.85 -6.23 -14.49
C VAL A 121 9.07 -7.30 -15.55
N THR A 122 10.24 -7.28 -16.17
CA THR A 122 10.70 -8.33 -17.08
C THR A 122 11.87 -9.07 -16.44
N PHE A 123 11.72 -10.38 -16.20
CA PHE A 123 12.79 -11.21 -15.65
C PHE A 123 13.74 -11.64 -16.76
N MET A 124 14.97 -11.14 -16.68
CA MET A 124 16.00 -11.36 -17.70
C MET A 124 16.87 -12.55 -17.33
N ARG A 125 17.07 -13.48 -18.26
CA ARG A 125 18.00 -14.61 -18.09
C ARG A 125 19.42 -14.30 -18.56
N SER A 126 19.57 -13.20 -19.30
CA SER A 126 20.85 -12.71 -19.80
C SER A 126 20.94 -11.19 -19.63
N ASN A 127 22.07 -10.57 -19.95
CA ASN A 127 22.21 -9.12 -19.77
C ASN A 127 21.51 -8.36 -20.91
N GLU A 128 20.22 -8.07 -20.73
CA GLU A 128 19.34 -7.42 -21.73
C GLU A 128 18.96 -5.97 -21.34
N HIS A 129 19.70 -5.38 -20.40
CA HIS A 129 19.47 -4.00 -20.00
C HIS A 129 19.79 -3.04 -21.13
N THR A 130 18.88 -2.07 -21.34
CA THR A 130 19.06 -0.99 -22.30
C THR A 130 19.39 0.33 -21.60
N SER A 131 20.23 1.15 -22.23
CA SER A 131 20.44 2.55 -21.90
C SER A 131 19.49 3.48 -22.67
N ASP A 132 18.62 2.92 -23.51
CA ASP A 132 17.73 3.69 -24.37
C ASP A 132 16.70 4.43 -23.55
N ARG A 133 16.60 5.73 -23.83
CA ARG A 133 15.65 6.60 -23.17
C ARG A 133 14.57 6.96 -24.17
N THR A 134 13.33 6.68 -23.81
CA THR A 134 12.14 7.04 -24.59
C THR A 134 11.48 8.24 -23.96
N GLY A 135 11.30 9.34 -24.71
CA GLY A 135 10.62 10.54 -24.23
C GLY A 135 11.09 11.82 -24.92
N THR A 136 10.36 12.91 -24.70
CA THR A 136 10.69 14.25 -25.19
C THR A 136 10.91 15.19 -24.01
N TRP A 137 12.11 15.75 -23.89
CA TRP A 137 12.42 16.80 -22.91
C TRP A 137 12.05 18.16 -23.49
N ASP A 138 10.75 18.39 -23.69
CA ASP A 138 10.26 19.68 -24.15
C ASP A 138 10.44 20.73 -23.05
N THR A 139 11.18 21.78 -23.37
CA THR A 139 11.48 22.90 -22.48
C THR A 139 10.70 24.16 -22.85
N THR A 140 9.82 24.07 -23.85
CA THR A 140 9.04 25.21 -24.35
C THR A 140 8.20 25.81 -23.23
N GLY A 141 8.42 27.09 -22.94
CA GLY A 141 7.68 27.82 -21.90
C GLY A 141 8.13 27.55 -20.46
N LEU A 142 9.11 26.65 -20.23
CA LEU A 142 9.67 26.44 -18.90
C LEU A 142 10.68 27.55 -18.54
N THR A 143 10.70 27.95 -17.27
CA THR A 143 11.69 28.89 -16.71
C THR A 143 12.16 28.39 -15.34
N GLY A 144 13.09 29.11 -14.70
CA GLY A 144 13.46 28.88 -13.31
C GLY A 144 14.06 27.50 -13.03
N THR A 145 13.60 26.85 -11.96
CA THR A 145 14.07 25.53 -11.54
C THR A 145 13.47 24.41 -12.39
N ALA A 146 12.24 24.58 -12.85
CA ALA A 146 11.60 23.59 -13.74
C ALA A 146 12.40 23.37 -15.04
N LEU A 147 12.85 24.46 -15.69
CA LEU A 147 13.70 24.37 -16.89
C LEU A 147 15.00 23.61 -16.60
N ARG A 148 15.71 24.00 -15.53
CA ARG A 148 16.98 23.39 -15.14
C ARG A 148 16.86 21.90 -14.85
N LEU A 149 15.79 21.48 -14.17
CA LEU A 149 15.55 20.06 -13.90
C LEU A 149 15.29 19.25 -15.16
N VAL A 150 14.49 19.76 -16.11
CA VAL A 150 14.21 19.05 -17.37
C VAL A 150 15.46 18.96 -18.24
N GLU A 151 16.26 20.03 -18.33
CA GLU A 151 17.53 20.01 -19.07
C GLU A 151 18.56 19.08 -18.43
N ALA A 152 18.66 19.06 -17.10
CA ALA A 152 19.56 18.17 -16.39
C ALA A 152 19.10 16.70 -16.50
N ASP A 153 17.79 16.43 -16.37
CA ASP A 153 17.23 15.09 -16.53
C ASP A 153 17.54 14.52 -17.92
N ARG A 154 17.56 15.34 -18.98
CA ARG A 154 17.93 14.92 -20.34
C ARG A 154 19.27 14.18 -20.40
N ASN A 155 20.19 14.51 -19.50
CA ASN A 155 21.51 13.89 -19.40
C ASN A 155 21.63 12.89 -18.23
N ALA A 156 20.63 12.81 -17.36
CA ALA A 156 20.59 11.92 -16.20
C ALA A 156 19.74 10.66 -16.47
N GLY A 157 20.38 9.60 -16.96
CA GLY A 157 19.71 8.33 -17.28
C GLY A 157 19.50 7.44 -16.05
N SER A 158 20.55 7.22 -15.25
CA SER A 158 20.50 6.38 -14.06
C SER A 158 19.93 7.10 -12.84
N TRP A 159 19.40 6.35 -11.88
CA TRP A 159 18.87 6.92 -10.64
C TRP A 159 19.91 7.76 -9.89
N TRP A 160 21.16 7.30 -9.83
CA TRP A 160 22.24 8.09 -9.23
C TRP A 160 22.41 9.45 -9.90
N GLN A 161 22.43 9.51 -11.24
CA GLN A 161 22.54 10.80 -11.95
C GLN A 161 21.32 11.70 -11.68
N LYS A 162 20.11 11.12 -11.61
CA LYS A 162 18.90 11.89 -11.28
C LYS A 162 18.95 12.43 -9.85
N MET A 163 19.51 11.66 -8.92
CA MET A 163 19.75 12.13 -7.55
C MET A 163 20.80 13.25 -7.49
N GLN A 164 21.79 13.25 -8.39
CA GLN A 164 22.71 14.40 -8.50
C GLN A 164 21.99 15.67 -8.97
N VAL A 165 21.06 15.55 -9.93
CA VAL A 165 20.22 16.68 -10.37
C VAL A 165 19.49 17.31 -9.18
N VAL A 166 18.98 16.49 -8.25
CA VAL A 166 18.36 16.98 -7.02
C VAL A 166 19.39 17.59 -6.06
N GLU A 167 20.53 16.94 -5.88
CA GLU A 167 21.61 17.44 -5.01
C GLU A 167 22.16 18.80 -5.47
N GLU A 168 22.22 19.07 -6.76
CA GLU A 168 22.65 20.37 -7.28
C GLU A 168 21.76 21.54 -6.82
N HIS A 169 20.50 21.25 -6.49
CA HIS A 169 19.50 22.21 -6.02
C HIS A 169 19.35 22.20 -4.49
N LEU A 170 19.33 21.02 -3.88
CA LEU A 170 18.98 20.83 -2.46
C LEU A 170 20.15 20.41 -1.57
N GLY A 171 21.30 20.06 -2.15
CA GLY A 171 22.48 19.52 -1.48
C GLY A 171 23.18 20.50 -0.54
N TRP A 172 24.25 20.05 0.08
CA TRP A 172 24.92 20.80 1.15
C TRP A 172 25.39 22.20 0.71
N GLY A 173 25.07 23.21 1.52
CA GLY A 173 25.44 24.60 1.24
C GLY A 173 24.50 25.33 0.28
N LYS A 174 23.52 24.64 -0.31
CA LYS A 174 22.48 25.27 -1.14
C LYS A 174 21.43 25.96 -0.26
N LYS A 175 20.81 27.00 -0.81
CA LYS A 175 19.68 27.73 -0.22
C LYS A 175 18.50 27.67 -1.22
N PRO A 176 17.78 26.54 -1.28
CA PRO A 176 16.66 26.40 -2.19
C PRO A 176 15.53 27.36 -1.80
N ASP A 177 14.90 27.96 -2.80
CA ASP A 177 13.65 28.69 -2.66
C ASP A 177 12.45 27.73 -2.74
N LEU A 178 11.24 28.28 -2.58
CA LEU A 178 10.00 27.52 -2.64
C LEU A 178 9.83 26.77 -3.97
N GLU A 179 10.21 27.41 -5.09
CA GLU A 179 10.14 26.81 -6.43
C GLU A 179 11.06 25.58 -6.52
N ALA A 180 12.31 25.70 -6.07
CA ALA A 180 13.25 24.59 -6.11
C ALA A 180 12.81 23.42 -5.23
N LEU A 181 12.29 23.69 -4.03
CA LEU A 181 11.73 22.67 -3.15
C LEU A 181 10.54 21.94 -3.81
N ALA A 182 9.59 22.70 -4.38
CA ALA A 182 8.41 22.15 -5.01
C ALA A 182 8.76 21.28 -6.22
N CYS A 183 9.59 21.80 -7.14
CA CYS A 183 9.97 21.08 -8.35
C CYS A 183 10.78 19.82 -8.03
N CYS A 184 11.72 19.90 -7.08
CA CYS A 184 12.49 18.71 -6.66
C CYS A 184 11.61 17.67 -5.97
N SER A 185 10.63 18.08 -5.16
CA SER A 185 9.68 17.15 -4.54
C SER A 185 8.84 16.41 -5.58
N ILE A 186 8.38 17.10 -6.63
CA ILE A 186 7.61 16.48 -7.74
C ILE A 186 8.51 15.53 -8.54
N TYR A 187 9.72 15.97 -8.87
CA TYR A 187 10.68 15.17 -9.62
C TYR A 187 11.04 13.86 -8.88
N LEU A 188 11.33 13.94 -7.58
CA LEU A 188 11.55 12.75 -6.73
C LEU A 188 10.32 11.84 -6.69
N GLN A 189 9.11 12.39 -6.62
CA GLN A 189 7.88 11.60 -6.66
C GLN A 189 7.75 10.83 -7.97
N TRP A 190 8.00 11.48 -9.11
CA TRP A 190 7.89 10.84 -10.42
C TRP A 190 8.97 9.80 -10.68
N ILE A 191 10.15 9.97 -10.10
CA ILE A 191 11.19 8.92 -10.09
C ILE A 191 10.72 7.73 -9.24
N ALA A 192 10.26 7.98 -8.01
CA ALA A 192 9.83 6.93 -7.10
C ALA A 192 8.63 6.13 -7.62
N SER A 193 7.71 6.78 -8.34
CA SER A 193 6.56 6.12 -8.98
C SER A 193 6.88 5.47 -10.32
N GLY A 194 8.09 5.63 -10.86
CA GLY A 194 8.50 5.10 -12.17
C GLY A 194 7.94 5.87 -13.36
N GLN A 195 7.25 6.99 -13.16
CA GLN A 195 6.81 7.89 -14.24
C GLN A 195 7.99 8.51 -14.99
N ILE A 196 9.10 8.77 -14.28
CA ILE A 196 10.40 9.06 -14.87
C ILE A 196 11.27 7.81 -14.70
N PRO A 197 11.50 7.03 -15.77
CA PRO A 197 12.24 5.78 -15.69
C PRO A 197 13.74 6.02 -15.47
N CYS A 198 14.36 5.15 -14.71
CA CYS A 198 15.81 5.04 -14.56
C CYS A 198 16.33 3.93 -15.48
N VAL A 199 17.33 4.26 -16.30
CA VAL A 199 17.97 3.31 -17.22
C VAL A 199 19.39 3.00 -16.78
N GLU A 200 19.99 1.94 -17.35
CA GLU A 200 21.42 1.74 -17.12
C GLU A 200 22.23 2.89 -17.69
N SER A 201 23.26 3.29 -16.94
CA SER A 201 24.31 4.19 -17.41
C SER A 201 25.63 3.43 -17.44
N GLY A 202 26.60 3.93 -18.20
CA GLY A 202 27.96 3.36 -18.25
C GLY A 202 28.74 3.45 -16.92
N GLY A 203 28.14 3.98 -15.86
CA GLY A 203 28.71 4.02 -14.51
C GLY A 203 28.57 2.69 -13.76
N HIS A 204 29.51 2.46 -12.84
CA HIS A 204 29.42 1.41 -11.82
C HIS A 204 29.32 2.06 -10.44
N ARG A 205 28.09 2.42 -10.06
CA ARG A 205 27.78 3.09 -8.79
C ARG A 205 26.96 2.14 -7.92
N ARG A 206 27.54 1.74 -6.80
CA ARG A 206 26.84 0.94 -5.78
C ARG A 206 25.84 1.81 -5.00
N PRO A 207 24.89 1.17 -4.28
CA PRO A 207 23.86 1.87 -3.51
C PRO A 207 24.41 2.92 -2.53
N ASN A 208 25.61 2.72 -2.00
CA ASN A 208 26.27 3.66 -1.09
C ASN A 208 26.50 5.05 -1.70
N ALA A 209 26.76 5.13 -3.00
CA ALA A 209 26.93 6.42 -3.67
C ALA A 209 25.62 7.22 -3.68
N ILE A 210 24.47 6.55 -3.76
CA ILE A 210 23.15 7.20 -3.71
C ILE A 210 22.78 7.52 -2.27
N ALA A 211 23.07 6.63 -1.32
CA ALA A 211 22.90 6.88 0.12
C ALA A 211 23.64 8.14 0.58
N GLU A 212 24.86 8.37 0.07
CA GLU A 212 25.62 9.58 0.36
C GLU A 212 25.01 10.85 -0.21
N LEU A 213 24.46 10.81 -1.44
CA LEU A 213 23.71 11.94 -2.00
C LEU A 213 22.46 12.25 -1.16
N SER A 214 21.73 11.21 -0.76
CA SER A 214 20.57 11.31 0.13
C SER A 214 20.96 11.99 1.45
N ARG A 215 22.06 11.57 2.07
CA ARG A 215 22.59 12.16 3.31
C ARG A 215 22.91 13.65 3.16
N LEU A 216 23.50 14.06 2.04
CA LEU A 216 23.84 15.47 1.78
C LEU A 216 22.59 16.34 1.63
N ILE A 217 21.60 15.87 0.86
CA ILE A 217 20.31 16.55 0.69
C ILE A 217 19.60 16.65 2.05
N PHE A 218 19.45 15.52 2.75
CA PHE A 218 18.77 15.44 4.04
C PHE A 218 19.35 16.43 5.04
N ARG A 219 20.68 16.42 5.23
CA ARG A 219 21.35 17.31 6.20
C ARG A 219 21.19 18.78 5.88
N ASN A 220 21.17 19.14 4.59
CA ASN A 220 20.97 20.54 4.23
C ASN A 220 19.53 20.99 4.49
N LEU A 221 18.54 20.17 4.13
CA LEU A 221 17.13 20.48 4.38
C LEU A 221 16.83 20.59 5.89
N GLU A 222 17.36 19.68 6.71
CA GLU A 222 17.22 19.75 8.17
C GLU A 222 17.89 21.00 8.76
N ARG A 223 19.08 21.37 8.25
CA ARG A 223 19.76 22.60 8.68
C ARG A 223 18.90 23.82 8.38
N ILE A 224 18.36 23.92 7.16
CA ILE A 224 17.52 25.05 6.75
C ILE A 224 16.20 25.06 7.54
N GLY A 225 15.59 23.89 7.75
CA GLY A 225 14.37 23.77 8.55
C GLY A 225 14.59 24.14 10.02
N GLY A 226 15.73 23.75 10.60
CA GLY A 226 16.14 24.11 11.95
C GLY A 226 16.46 25.61 12.13
N ASP A 227 17.09 26.24 11.13
CA ASP A 227 17.41 27.67 11.15
C ASP A 227 16.15 28.55 11.28
N SER A 228 14.99 28.06 10.82
CA SER A 228 13.69 28.74 10.88
C SER A 228 13.16 28.97 12.29
N TYR A 229 13.52 28.10 13.24
CA TYR A 229 13.16 28.27 14.65
C TYR A 229 13.96 29.38 15.34
N VAL A 230 15.07 29.83 14.73
CA VAL A 230 16.00 30.80 15.33
C VAL A 230 15.93 32.16 14.63
N LYS A 231 15.75 32.18 13.31
CA LYS A 231 15.68 33.40 12.50
C LYS A 231 14.65 33.16 11.41
N SER A 232 13.44 33.71 11.52
CA SER A 232 12.29 33.50 10.61
C SER A 232 12.59 33.74 9.11
N HIS A 233 13.25 32.80 8.44
CA HIS A 233 13.67 32.91 7.02
C HIS A 233 13.05 31.84 6.11
N ILE A 234 12.45 30.77 6.66
CA ILE A 234 11.68 29.80 5.87
C ILE A 234 10.19 29.89 6.27
N GLY A 235 9.29 29.83 5.30
CA GLY A 235 7.86 29.78 5.54
C GLY A 235 7.35 28.38 5.87
N GLU A 236 6.10 28.32 6.36
CA GLU A 236 5.43 27.06 6.68
C GLU A 236 5.27 26.14 5.45
N LEU A 237 5.11 26.73 4.27
CA LEU A 237 4.98 26.01 3.01
C LEU A 237 6.27 25.26 2.67
N GLU A 238 7.42 25.91 2.76
CA GLU A 238 8.73 25.29 2.53
C GLU A 238 8.97 24.12 3.49
N LEU A 239 8.68 24.29 4.79
CA LEU A 239 8.77 23.21 5.77
C LEU A 239 7.85 22.03 5.41
N SER A 240 6.64 22.33 4.95
CA SER A 240 5.69 21.30 4.54
C SER A 240 6.18 20.51 3.31
N ILE A 241 6.91 21.15 2.39
CA ILE A 241 7.50 20.48 1.22
C ILE A 241 8.73 19.67 1.63
N ILE A 242 9.59 20.22 2.49
CA ILE A 242 10.75 19.51 3.05
C ILE A 242 10.32 18.18 3.69
N ARG A 243 9.26 18.20 4.51
CA ARG A 243 8.66 16.99 5.11
C ARG A 243 8.17 15.95 4.09
N ARG A 244 7.81 16.38 2.88
CA ARG A 244 7.41 15.49 1.77
C ARG A 244 8.58 14.98 0.95
N ILE A 245 9.74 15.63 1.02
CA ILE A 245 10.97 15.20 0.35
C ILE A 245 11.63 14.06 1.14
N HIS A 246 11.72 14.17 2.47
CA HIS A 246 12.46 13.20 3.29
C HIS A 246 12.08 11.73 3.05
N PRO A 247 10.80 11.33 2.99
CA PRO A 247 10.43 9.93 2.80
C PRO A 247 10.79 9.37 1.41
N ARG A 248 11.15 10.22 0.44
CA ARG A 248 11.50 9.82 -0.93
C ARG A 248 12.99 9.70 -1.17
N LEU A 249 13.80 10.13 -0.21
CA LEU A 249 15.24 9.94 -0.26
C LEU A 249 15.55 8.53 0.23
N PRO A 250 16.49 7.77 -0.37
CA PRO A 250 16.86 6.46 0.15
C PRO A 250 17.55 6.56 1.51
N SER A 251 17.48 5.49 2.28
CA SER A 251 18.12 5.36 3.57
C SER A 251 19.64 5.52 3.46
N PHE A 252 20.21 6.20 4.45
CA PHE A 252 21.65 6.44 4.59
C PHE A 252 22.18 5.88 5.91
N LYS A 253 21.55 4.81 6.43
CA LYS A 253 22.07 4.01 7.54
C LYS A 253 23.51 3.56 7.27
N ALA A 254 24.23 3.22 8.34
CA ALA A 254 25.65 2.84 8.26
C ALA A 254 25.89 1.65 7.32
N GLU A 255 24.96 0.68 7.29
CA GLU A 255 24.99 -0.46 6.38
C GLU A 255 24.84 -0.10 4.90
N PHE A 256 24.05 0.93 4.57
CA PHE A 256 23.86 1.38 3.19
C PHE A 256 24.94 2.34 2.71
N THR A 257 25.61 3.04 3.62
CA THR A 257 26.76 3.91 3.32
C THR A 257 28.11 3.17 3.32
N ALA A 258 28.13 1.91 3.75
CA ALA A 258 29.29 1.04 3.68
C ALA A 258 29.82 0.87 2.24
N SER A 259 31.08 0.46 2.09
CA SER A 259 31.69 0.29 0.76
C SER A 259 31.03 -0.80 -0.09
N VAL A 260 30.37 -1.77 0.54
CA VAL A 260 29.73 -2.92 -0.09
C VAL A 260 28.37 -3.18 0.58
N PRO A 261 27.33 -2.38 0.30
CA PRO A 261 26.00 -2.60 0.84
C PRO A 261 25.25 -3.70 0.05
N LEU A 262 24.12 -4.17 0.60
CA LEU A 262 23.21 -5.14 -0.03
C LEU A 262 23.93 -6.40 -0.55
N THR A 263 24.77 -7.03 0.29
CA THR A 263 25.55 -8.21 -0.13
C THR A 263 24.73 -9.48 -0.25
N ARG A 264 23.59 -9.58 0.46
CA ARG A 264 22.77 -10.80 0.53
C ARG A 264 22.31 -11.29 -0.84
N ILE A 265 21.99 -10.38 -1.77
CA ILE A 265 21.59 -10.74 -3.14
C ILE A 265 22.69 -11.50 -3.89
N ARG A 266 23.96 -11.25 -3.56
CA ARG A 266 25.08 -12.00 -4.12
C ARG A 266 25.03 -13.44 -3.64
N ASP A 267 24.83 -13.67 -2.35
CA ASP A 267 24.84 -15.01 -1.78
C ASP A 267 23.64 -15.82 -2.29
N ILE A 268 22.45 -15.20 -2.34
CA ILE A 268 21.24 -15.76 -2.94
C ILE A 268 21.50 -16.19 -4.40
N ALA A 269 22.11 -15.32 -5.21
CA ALA A 269 22.37 -15.60 -6.62
C ALA A 269 23.43 -16.70 -6.86
N HIS A 270 24.21 -17.11 -5.85
CA HIS A 270 25.19 -18.19 -5.97
C HIS A 270 24.73 -19.51 -5.38
N ARG A 271 23.52 -19.58 -4.81
CA ARG A 271 22.93 -20.79 -4.25
C ARG A 271 22.87 -21.95 -5.26
N ASN A 272 22.93 -23.17 -4.73
CA ASN A 272 22.89 -24.41 -5.51
C ASN A 272 21.56 -25.16 -5.40
N ASP A 273 20.69 -24.74 -4.48
CA ASP A 273 19.39 -25.33 -4.18
C ASP A 273 18.23 -24.66 -4.95
N ILE A 274 18.52 -23.88 -5.99
CA ILE A 274 17.54 -23.23 -6.86
C ILE A 274 17.77 -23.61 -8.33
N PRO A 275 16.69 -23.67 -9.16
CA PRO A 275 16.82 -23.92 -10.59
C PRO A 275 17.75 -22.93 -11.30
N MET A 276 18.48 -23.39 -12.32
CA MET A 276 19.43 -22.57 -13.06
C MET A 276 18.78 -21.33 -13.71
N ASP A 277 17.56 -21.48 -14.21
CA ASP A 277 16.80 -20.37 -14.80
C ASP A 277 16.51 -19.28 -13.77
N LEU A 278 16.04 -19.64 -12.58
CA LEU A 278 15.80 -18.71 -11.47
C LEU A 278 17.10 -18.03 -11.04
N LYS A 279 18.20 -18.79 -10.95
CA LYS A 279 19.53 -18.26 -10.62
C LYS A 279 19.98 -17.20 -11.62
N ASN A 280 19.79 -17.45 -12.92
CA ASN A 280 20.10 -16.49 -13.96
C ASN A 280 19.21 -15.25 -13.88
N GLU A 281 17.93 -15.42 -13.60
CA GLU A 281 16.98 -14.31 -13.43
C GLU A 281 17.33 -13.41 -12.25
N ILE A 282 17.64 -13.98 -11.08
CA ILE A 282 18.10 -13.23 -9.91
C ILE A 282 19.40 -12.47 -10.23
N LYS A 283 20.35 -13.14 -10.90
CA LYS A 283 21.63 -12.52 -11.26
C LYS A 283 21.47 -11.34 -12.21
N HIS A 284 20.76 -11.55 -13.31
CA HIS A 284 20.68 -10.58 -14.40
C HIS A 284 19.62 -9.50 -14.17
N THR A 285 18.55 -9.80 -13.45
CA THR A 285 17.51 -8.82 -13.11
C THR A 285 17.87 -8.00 -11.88
N LEU A 286 18.40 -8.61 -10.82
CA LEU A 286 18.59 -7.95 -9.52
C LEU A 286 20.06 -7.70 -9.19
N GLN A 287 20.87 -8.77 -9.09
CA GLN A 287 22.24 -8.67 -8.56
C GLN A 287 23.12 -7.72 -9.39
N ASN A 288 23.12 -7.86 -10.72
CA ASN A 288 23.94 -7.03 -11.60
C ASN A 288 23.48 -5.57 -11.59
N LYS A 289 22.18 -5.33 -11.51
CA LYS A 289 21.60 -3.99 -11.51
C LYS A 289 21.92 -3.25 -10.24
N LEU A 290 21.60 -3.83 -9.09
CA LEU A 290 21.85 -3.20 -7.79
C LEU A 290 23.32 -2.85 -7.57
N HIS A 291 24.26 -3.67 -8.05
CA HIS A 291 25.69 -3.38 -7.92
C HIS A 291 26.24 -2.33 -8.91
N ARG A 292 25.48 -1.96 -9.94
CA ARG A 292 25.94 -1.07 -11.02
C ARG A 292 25.16 0.24 -11.10
N ASN A 293 23.84 0.15 -11.09
CA ASN A 293 22.90 1.24 -11.27
C ASN A 293 21.60 0.87 -10.54
N ALA A 294 21.62 0.85 -9.20
CA ALA A 294 20.40 0.66 -8.43
C ALA A 294 19.35 1.71 -8.83
N GLY A 295 18.07 1.35 -8.79
CA GLY A 295 16.94 2.24 -9.07
C GLY A 295 15.64 1.73 -8.44
N PRO A 296 14.59 2.58 -8.35
CA PRO A 296 13.28 2.18 -7.83
C PRO A 296 12.70 0.93 -8.53
N GLU A 297 13.02 0.74 -9.82
CA GLU A 297 12.65 -0.44 -10.60
C GLU A 297 13.13 -1.76 -9.96
N ASP A 298 14.29 -1.74 -9.30
CA ASP A 298 14.86 -2.94 -8.67
C ASP A 298 14.06 -3.37 -7.44
N LEU A 299 13.43 -2.42 -6.73
CA LEU A 299 12.52 -2.72 -5.63
C LEU A 299 11.28 -3.45 -6.14
N ILE A 300 10.68 -2.93 -7.21
CA ILE A 300 9.50 -3.53 -7.85
C ILE A 300 9.84 -4.92 -8.40
N ALA A 301 11.00 -5.06 -9.04
CA ALA A 301 11.47 -6.36 -9.53
C ALA A 301 11.73 -7.36 -8.40
N THR A 302 12.26 -6.91 -7.27
CA THR A 302 12.47 -7.74 -6.08
C THR A 302 11.16 -8.19 -5.45
N GLN A 303 10.18 -7.28 -5.32
CA GLN A 303 8.86 -7.60 -4.78
C GLN A 303 8.11 -8.58 -5.70
N ALA A 304 8.16 -8.38 -7.02
CA ALA A 304 7.59 -9.31 -7.99
C ALA A 304 8.28 -10.69 -7.95
N MET A 305 9.61 -10.72 -7.74
CA MET A 305 10.33 -11.97 -7.56
C MET A 305 9.93 -12.69 -6.28
N LEU A 306 9.82 -11.95 -5.16
CA LEU A 306 9.39 -12.50 -3.89
C LEU A 306 7.99 -13.13 -4.02
N ALA A 307 7.04 -12.39 -4.60
CA ALA A 307 5.69 -12.89 -4.85
C ALA A 307 5.73 -14.20 -5.65
N ARG A 308 6.53 -14.25 -6.73
CA ARG A 308 6.68 -15.46 -7.55
C ARG A 308 7.26 -16.64 -6.77
N VAL A 309 8.34 -16.47 -6.03
CA VAL A 309 8.98 -17.59 -5.30
C VAL A 309 8.17 -18.03 -4.07
N THR A 310 7.20 -17.23 -3.63
CA THR A 310 6.27 -17.59 -2.54
C THR A 310 4.90 -18.05 -3.02
N ALA A 311 4.61 -18.01 -4.32
CA ALA A 311 3.29 -18.31 -4.86
C ALA A 311 2.84 -19.75 -4.57
N ASN A 312 3.77 -20.71 -4.63
CA ASN A 312 3.52 -22.12 -4.36
C ASN A 312 4.34 -22.57 -3.14
N PRO A 313 3.72 -22.72 -1.96
CA PRO A 313 4.42 -23.18 -0.76
C PRO A 313 5.11 -24.53 -0.99
N GLY A 314 6.41 -24.60 -0.70
CA GLY A 314 7.21 -25.82 -0.85
C GLY A 314 7.87 -26.02 -2.22
N GLU A 315 7.62 -25.16 -3.21
CA GLU A 315 8.33 -25.21 -4.51
C GLU A 315 9.84 -24.93 -4.36
N TYR A 316 10.20 -24.03 -3.45
CA TYR A 316 11.58 -23.67 -3.12
C TYR A 316 11.91 -23.97 -1.66
N SER A 317 13.20 -24.10 -1.35
CA SER A 317 13.65 -24.37 0.02
C SER A 317 13.23 -23.24 0.97
N GLY A 318 12.83 -23.60 2.20
CA GLY A 318 12.45 -22.61 3.22
C GLY A 318 13.57 -21.62 3.52
N ASP A 319 14.82 -22.09 3.52
CA ASP A 319 16.01 -21.27 3.71
C ASP A 319 16.21 -20.26 2.59
N PHE A 320 16.03 -20.65 1.32
CA PHE A 320 16.10 -19.71 0.20
C PHE A 320 15.02 -18.63 0.30
N VAL A 321 13.77 -19.04 0.56
CA VAL A 321 12.65 -18.10 0.65
C VAL A 321 12.85 -17.15 1.83
N HIS A 322 13.35 -17.64 2.97
CA HIS A 322 13.68 -16.82 4.13
C HIS A 322 14.76 -15.78 3.81
N GLU A 323 15.89 -16.19 3.23
CA GLU A 323 16.96 -15.27 2.81
C GLU A 323 16.46 -14.23 1.79
N PHE A 324 15.59 -14.63 0.87
CA PHE A 324 14.99 -13.72 -0.10
C PHE A 324 14.06 -12.69 0.56
N ARG A 325 13.28 -13.07 1.58
CA ARG A 325 12.47 -12.15 2.38
C ARG A 325 13.32 -11.14 3.14
N LEU A 326 14.43 -11.58 3.74
CA LEU A 326 15.37 -10.68 4.41
C LEU A 326 15.97 -9.68 3.41
N PHE A 327 16.37 -10.15 2.23
CA PHE A 327 16.86 -9.27 1.17
C PHE A 327 15.80 -8.26 0.70
N ALA A 328 14.56 -8.69 0.52
CA ALA A 328 13.46 -7.79 0.14
C ALA A 328 13.24 -6.71 1.22
N SER A 329 13.27 -7.10 2.50
CA SER A 329 13.16 -6.16 3.63
C SER A 329 14.33 -5.18 3.71
N GLU A 330 15.57 -5.63 3.48
CA GLU A 330 16.74 -4.74 3.36
C GLU A 330 16.55 -3.71 2.23
N LEU A 331 15.94 -4.12 1.12
CA LEU A 331 15.68 -3.24 -0.01
C LEU A 331 14.53 -2.26 0.30
N ASP A 332 13.46 -2.72 0.94
CA ASP A 332 12.37 -1.86 1.41
C ASP A 332 12.91 -0.78 2.38
N ASP A 333 13.78 -1.12 3.32
CA ASP A 333 14.45 -0.15 4.20
C ASP A 333 15.33 0.82 3.38
N PHE A 334 16.16 0.31 2.49
CA PHE A 334 17.00 1.15 1.64
C PHE A 334 16.21 2.20 0.85
N PHE A 335 15.03 1.84 0.33
CA PHE A 335 14.16 2.75 -0.41
C PHE A 335 13.17 3.53 0.47
N ASN A 336 13.23 3.42 1.81
CA ASN A 336 12.25 3.98 2.75
C ASN A 336 10.80 3.55 2.43
N ALA A 337 10.64 2.35 1.88
CA ALA A 337 9.37 1.71 1.52
C ALA A 337 8.87 0.71 2.58
N SER A 338 9.61 0.55 3.68
CA SER A 338 9.26 -0.29 4.83
C SER A 338 7.86 0.05 5.39
N SER A 339 7.18 -0.97 5.93
CA SER A 339 5.85 -0.77 6.50
C SER A 339 5.88 0.17 7.72
N LEU A 340 4.71 0.65 8.15
CA LEU A 340 4.60 1.39 9.41
C LEU A 340 5.07 0.55 10.60
N VAL A 341 4.76 -0.75 10.59
CA VAL A 341 5.13 -1.69 11.66
C VAL A 341 6.65 -1.81 11.76
N ASP A 342 7.34 -1.93 10.63
CA ASP A 342 8.80 -2.02 10.60
C ASP A 342 9.45 -0.75 11.17
N ARG A 343 8.96 0.42 10.75
CA ARG A 343 9.44 1.71 11.27
C ARG A 343 9.19 1.87 12.78
N LEU A 344 8.04 1.40 13.27
CA LEU A 344 7.74 1.42 14.71
C LEU A 344 8.67 0.47 15.47
N ASN A 345 8.98 -0.71 14.93
CA ASN A 345 9.93 -1.64 15.52
C ASN A 345 11.35 -1.05 15.59
N GLU A 346 11.76 -0.24 14.62
CA GLU A 346 13.03 0.49 14.68
C GLU A 346 13.03 1.56 15.78
N VAL A 347 11.97 2.36 15.89
CA VAL A 347 11.82 3.36 16.96
C VAL A 347 11.84 2.69 18.32
N LYS A 348 11.17 1.54 18.45
CA LYS A 348 11.15 0.74 19.67
C LYS A 348 12.56 0.37 20.14
N ALA A 349 13.46 0.02 19.23
CA ALA A 349 14.84 -0.32 19.59
C ALA A 349 15.64 0.86 20.18
N ALA A 350 15.17 2.09 20.00
CA ALA A 350 15.78 3.30 20.55
C ALA A 350 15.13 3.79 21.85
N LEU A 351 14.08 3.13 22.36
CA LEU A 351 13.38 3.52 23.58
C LEU A 351 13.82 2.66 24.77
N ASP A 352 14.01 3.32 25.91
CA ASP A 352 14.32 2.64 27.18
C ASP A 352 13.12 1.83 27.71
N ASP A 353 11.90 2.31 27.44
CA ASP A 353 10.64 1.64 27.77
C ASP A 353 9.81 1.44 26.50
N THR A 354 9.67 0.17 26.12
CA THR A 354 8.94 -0.25 24.91
C THR A 354 7.49 -0.63 25.21
N GLN A 355 7.11 -0.74 26.49
CA GLN A 355 5.81 -1.23 26.92
C GLN A 355 4.65 -0.40 26.34
N PRO A 356 4.69 0.95 26.32
CA PRO A 356 3.58 1.73 25.76
C PRO A 356 3.36 1.50 24.26
N ILE A 357 4.44 1.31 23.48
CA ILE A 357 4.33 1.03 22.04
C ILE A 357 3.82 -0.39 21.82
N GLU A 358 4.29 -1.37 22.60
CA GLU A 358 3.80 -2.74 22.52
C GLU A 358 2.32 -2.84 22.87
N GLU A 359 1.91 -2.21 23.96
CA GLU A 359 0.50 -2.11 24.36
C GLU A 359 -0.33 -1.40 23.30
N PHE A 360 0.19 -0.31 22.70
CA PHE A 360 -0.49 0.39 21.61
C PHE A 360 -0.57 -0.45 20.33
N MET A 361 0.48 -1.18 19.94
CA MET A 361 0.45 -2.06 18.77
C MET A 361 -0.47 -3.26 19.00
N GLN A 362 -0.46 -3.87 20.18
CA GLN A 362 -1.39 -4.93 20.56
C GLN A 362 -2.82 -4.39 20.57
N ALA A 363 -3.04 -3.21 21.16
CA ALA A 363 -4.32 -2.52 21.13
C ALA A 363 -4.73 -2.18 19.71
N LEU A 364 -3.84 -1.78 18.79
CA LEU A 364 -4.14 -1.50 17.39
C LEU A 364 -4.42 -2.76 16.58
N GLN A 365 -3.74 -3.87 16.86
CA GLN A 365 -4.10 -5.18 16.32
C GLN A 365 -5.51 -5.58 16.78
N HIS A 366 -5.83 -5.27 18.03
CA HIS A 366 -7.17 -5.41 18.57
C HIS A 366 -8.11 -4.34 18.02
N VAL A 367 -7.71 -3.10 17.69
CA VAL A 367 -8.54 -2.08 17.03
C VAL A 367 -8.80 -2.48 15.60
N GLY A 368 -7.85 -3.06 14.89
CA GLY A 368 -8.11 -3.75 13.62
C GLY A 368 -9.06 -4.93 13.78
N SER A 369 -9.16 -5.53 14.98
CA SER A 369 -10.16 -6.55 15.35
C SER A 369 -11.41 -5.99 16.07
N ILE A 370 -11.42 -4.70 16.43
CA ILE A 370 -12.41 -4.01 17.27
C ILE A 370 -13.09 -2.91 16.45
N THR A 371 -12.57 -2.44 15.32
CA THR A 371 -13.40 -1.84 14.26
C THR A 371 -14.43 -2.87 13.78
N TYR A 372 -14.16 -4.17 13.96
CA TYR A 372 -15.15 -5.25 13.88
C TYR A 372 -16.06 -5.41 15.13
N ARG A 373 -15.78 -4.75 16.26
CA ARG A 373 -16.60 -4.82 17.51
C ARG A 373 -17.24 -3.49 17.97
N LEU A 374 -16.70 -2.32 17.64
CA LEU A 374 -17.10 -0.99 18.14
C LEU A 374 -17.96 -0.18 17.15
N SER A 375 -18.21 -0.67 15.93
CA SER A 375 -19.37 -0.18 15.15
C SER A 375 -20.69 -0.47 15.88
N SER A 376 -20.69 -1.38 16.87
CA SER A 376 -21.90 -1.80 17.58
C SER A 376 -22.24 -0.99 18.84
N THR A 377 -21.50 0.04 19.27
CA THR A 377 -21.93 0.84 20.44
C THR A 377 -21.16 2.15 20.60
N CYS A 378 -21.74 3.26 20.12
CA CYS A 378 -21.95 4.53 20.84
C CYS A 378 -22.09 5.69 19.86
N GLY A 379 -23.31 6.19 19.75
CA GLY A 379 -23.57 7.51 19.16
C GLY A 379 -23.12 8.61 20.12
N LEU A 380 -22.48 9.65 19.57
CA LEU A 380 -22.95 11.04 19.58
C LEU A 380 -21.80 12.02 19.34
N MET A 381 -22.12 12.95 18.43
CA MET A 381 -21.68 14.35 18.38
C MET A 381 -20.24 14.61 17.95
N LEU A 382 -20.07 15.24 16.77
CA LEU A 382 -19.28 16.46 16.66
C LEU A 382 -19.61 17.24 15.36
N CYS A 383 -19.74 18.54 15.60
CA CYS A 383 -19.86 19.75 14.79
C CYS A 383 -19.69 19.74 13.26
N GLU A 384 -20.57 20.55 12.65
CA GLU A 384 -20.48 21.18 11.35
C GLU A 384 -19.16 21.94 11.12
N THR A 385 -18.61 21.84 9.91
CA THR A 385 -18.15 23.01 9.15
C THR A 385 -18.06 22.67 7.65
N SER A 386 -18.32 23.69 6.85
CA SER A 386 -18.86 23.65 5.49
C SER A 386 -17.80 23.84 4.40
N ALA A 387 -18.17 23.37 3.18
CA ALA A 387 -17.69 23.75 1.83
C ALA A 387 -16.21 23.46 1.49
N SER A 388 -15.84 22.95 0.31
CA SER A 388 -16.35 23.21 -1.03
C SER A 388 -15.78 22.18 -2.04
N SER A 389 -16.47 22.12 -3.17
CA SER A 389 -16.27 21.35 -4.40
C SER A 389 -14.84 21.20 -4.95
N VAL A 390 -14.46 19.97 -5.31
CA VAL A 390 -13.71 19.64 -6.54
C VAL A 390 -14.15 18.26 -7.04
N GLU A 391 -14.58 18.17 -8.30
CA GLU A 391 -14.87 16.93 -9.03
C GLU A 391 -13.57 16.20 -9.36
N GLU A 392 -13.44 14.92 -8.99
CA GLU A 392 -12.50 14.00 -9.63
C GLU A 392 -12.94 12.54 -9.41
N SER A 393 -12.71 11.73 -10.44
CA SER A 393 -13.30 10.42 -10.70
C SER A 393 -13.02 9.38 -9.60
N ARG A 394 -14.08 8.81 -9.01
CA ARG A 394 -14.00 7.86 -7.88
C ARG A 394 -14.01 6.41 -8.35
N SER A 395 -12.89 5.70 -8.21
CA SER A 395 -12.82 4.24 -8.28
C SER A 395 -12.74 3.66 -6.87
N GLY A 396 -13.88 3.26 -6.30
CA GLY A 396 -13.96 2.77 -4.92
C GLY A 396 -13.96 1.26 -4.75
N ILE A 397 -13.40 0.83 -3.60
CA ILE A 397 -13.54 -0.51 -3.03
C ILE A 397 -14.89 -0.56 -2.30
N ILE A 398 -15.60 -1.70 -2.33
CA ILE A 398 -16.94 -1.79 -1.75
C ILE A 398 -17.03 -2.98 -0.80
N GLN A 399 -17.44 -2.72 0.44
CA GLN A 399 -17.55 -3.72 1.51
C GLN A 399 -19.00 -3.74 2.02
N LEU A 400 -19.75 -4.79 1.67
CA LEU A 400 -21.07 -5.06 2.22
C LEU A 400 -20.93 -5.83 3.54
N ILE A 401 -21.57 -5.32 4.59
CA ILE A 401 -21.79 -6.09 5.82
C ILE A 401 -23.23 -6.58 5.75
N VAL A 402 -23.48 -7.88 5.87
CA VAL A 402 -24.84 -8.43 5.77
C VAL A 402 -25.24 -9.01 7.11
N PHE A 403 -26.42 -8.62 7.59
CA PHE A 403 -27.03 -9.19 8.78
C PHE A 403 -28.14 -10.13 8.34
N SER A 404 -28.26 -11.30 8.95
CA SER A 404 -29.38 -12.17 8.68
C SER A 404 -30.56 -11.82 9.60
N LYS A 405 -31.73 -11.52 9.03
CA LYS A 405 -32.99 -11.52 9.79
C LYS A 405 -33.67 -12.86 9.53
N THR A 406 -33.62 -13.77 10.50
CA THR A 406 -34.42 -14.99 10.44
C THR A 406 -35.92 -14.67 10.61
N PRO A 407 -36.81 -15.33 9.86
CA PRO A 407 -38.24 -15.08 9.92
C PRO A 407 -38.87 -15.77 11.14
N PHE A 408 -39.76 -15.03 11.83
CA PHE A 408 -40.71 -15.59 12.78
C PHE A 408 -41.83 -16.30 12.00
N SER A 409 -42.04 -17.59 12.22
CA SER A 409 -43.37 -18.21 12.05
C SER A 409 -43.52 -19.42 12.98
N ALA A 410 -44.75 -19.58 13.45
CA ALA A 410 -45.12 -20.08 14.77
C ALA A 410 -45.69 -21.51 14.80
N ALA A 411 -45.83 -22.01 16.04
CA ALA A 411 -46.64 -23.12 16.55
C ALA A 411 -46.02 -24.53 16.42
N SER A 412 -46.00 -25.39 17.45
CA SER A 412 -46.95 -25.57 18.55
C SER A 412 -46.38 -26.46 19.69
N LEU A 413 -46.85 -26.18 20.93
CA LEU A 413 -47.23 -27.08 22.06
C LEU A 413 -46.25 -28.21 22.49
N SER A 414 -45.88 -28.39 23.76
CA SER A 414 -46.77 -28.51 24.92
C SER A 414 -46.03 -28.43 26.29
N GLN A 415 -46.80 -27.96 27.28
CA GLN A 415 -46.89 -28.36 28.69
C GLN A 415 -45.69 -28.30 29.68
N ASP A 416 -45.95 -27.44 30.67
CA ASP A 416 -45.94 -27.70 32.11
C ASP A 416 -44.67 -27.46 32.96
N SER A 417 -44.90 -26.49 33.86
CA SER A 417 -44.62 -26.52 35.30
C SER A 417 -43.24 -26.07 35.79
N GLY A 418 -43.25 -24.88 36.41
CA GLY A 418 -42.91 -24.84 37.83
C GLY A 418 -41.85 -23.83 38.30
N ILE A 419 -42.34 -22.77 38.95
CA ILE A 419 -41.97 -22.40 40.34
C ILE A 419 -40.67 -21.58 40.59
N LEU A 420 -40.92 -20.38 41.16
CA LEU A 420 -40.15 -19.54 42.11
C LEU A 420 -38.86 -18.84 41.61
N ALA A 421 -38.84 -17.51 41.46
CA ALA A 421 -38.80 -16.46 42.51
C ALA A 421 -37.51 -16.44 43.36
N ARG A 422 -36.68 -15.40 43.19
CA ARG A 422 -36.55 -14.28 44.15
C ARG A 422 -35.41 -13.33 43.79
N CYS A 423 -35.70 -12.07 44.08
CA CYS A 423 -34.79 -10.93 44.17
C CYS A 423 -33.59 -11.19 45.09
N HIS A 424 -32.43 -10.62 44.73
CA HIS A 424 -31.87 -9.52 45.50
C HIS A 424 -30.96 -8.65 44.62
#